data_AF-A0A126P5W4-F1
#
_entry.id   AF-A0A126P5W4-F1
#
_cell.length_a   1.000
_cell.length_b   1.000
_cell.length_c   1.000
_cell.angle_alpha   90.00
_cell.angle_beta   90.00
_cell.angle_gamma   90.00
#
_symmetry.space_group_name_H-M   'P 1'
#
loop_
_entity.id
_entity.type
_entity.pdbx_description
1 polymer ?
#
loop_
_entity_poly.entity_id
_entity_poly.type
_entity_poly.pdbx_seq_one_letter_code
_entity_poly.pdbx_strand_id
1 'polypeptide(L)'
;MTVAFPITPRLRPLLLFAGLALAIVATEHAITTRAIFYQHPALPVAVVFDLLVVVPALFYWLVVRRYGLPLSTVGAAVGACLALAFWLLPASRQQPLRALAFLPALLEGAALLAAAARARRLWRAYHAAREQLSWGPSLGLALEQVLGLPGVVLVAEATMLRYAVLGWWAPVEARPAHAAFSGHCESGFVALMATAGFLTLIETAAAHLVVGHWHPVAANWLTFLSLYTVLLLVAHTHAVRLCPLLLGPQALVVRVGFAWQVAVPRAAVVAAAISEAPAPAADTLNAAKVLLASPNVLLTFAAPVVVAGPYGTRRTVRRLALYLDQPQEFIGALAGSASA
;
A
#
# COMPACT_ATOMS: atom_id res chain seq x y z
N MET A 1 -17.87 -19.78 -37.19
CA MET A 1 -17.62 -18.41 -37.70
C MET A 1 -17.15 -17.55 -36.54
N THR A 2 -16.13 -16.74 -36.80
CA THR A 2 -15.19 -16.09 -35.88
C THR A 2 -15.83 -15.16 -34.85
N VAL A 3 -15.52 -15.39 -33.57
CA VAL A 3 -15.79 -14.46 -32.46
C VAL A 3 -14.78 -13.32 -32.53
N ALA A 4 -15.23 -12.13 -32.93
CA ALA A 4 -14.42 -10.92 -32.91
C ALA A 4 -14.37 -10.37 -31.48
N PHE A 5 -13.21 -10.46 -30.83
CA PHE A 5 -12.95 -9.77 -29.56
C PHE A 5 -12.97 -8.24 -29.79
N PRO A 6 -13.82 -7.45 -29.11
CA PRO A 6 -13.82 -6.00 -29.27
C PRO A 6 -12.69 -5.38 -28.41
N ILE A 7 -11.43 -5.59 -28.81
CA ILE A 7 -10.25 -4.93 -28.20
C ILE A 7 -10.10 -3.49 -28.73
N THR A 8 -10.89 -3.09 -29.73
CA THR A 8 -10.62 -1.95 -30.59
C THR A 8 -10.86 -0.55 -29.98
N PRO A 9 -11.83 -0.24 -29.09
CA PRO A 9 -12.06 1.16 -28.71
C PRO A 9 -10.96 1.72 -27.81
N ARG A 10 -10.26 0.86 -27.04
CA ARG A 10 -9.18 1.27 -26.15
C ARG A 10 -7.83 1.43 -26.84
N LEU A 11 -7.59 0.86 -28.03
CA LEU A 11 -6.29 0.98 -28.74
C LEU A 11 -6.31 2.01 -29.86
N ARG A 12 -7.50 2.45 -30.31
CA ARG A 12 -7.67 3.43 -31.40
C ARG A 12 -6.83 4.70 -31.28
N PRO A 13 -6.79 5.42 -30.14
CA PRO A 13 -6.02 6.65 -30.07
C PRO A 13 -4.51 6.40 -30.01
N LEU A 14 -4.09 5.23 -29.52
CA LEU A 14 -2.69 4.79 -29.57
C LEU A 14 -2.26 4.47 -31.01
N LEU A 15 -3.09 3.74 -31.76
CA LEU A 15 -2.84 3.44 -33.19
C LEU A 15 -2.84 4.70 -34.05
N LEU A 16 -3.73 5.65 -33.76
CA LEU A 16 -3.79 6.94 -34.44
C LEU A 16 -2.55 7.80 -34.14
N PHE A 17 -2.10 7.83 -32.88
CA PHE A 17 -0.84 8.46 -32.52
C PHE A 17 0.35 7.81 -33.22
N ALA A 18 0.45 6.48 -33.21
CA ALA A 18 1.54 5.75 -33.86
C ALA A 18 1.59 6.01 -35.37
N GLY A 19 0.44 6.04 -36.05
CA GLY A 19 0.35 6.39 -37.47
C GLY A 19 0.80 7.82 -37.78
N LEU A 20 0.34 8.80 -36.99
CA LEU A 20 0.73 10.21 -37.16
C LEU A 20 2.21 10.44 -36.86
N ALA A 21 2.73 9.86 -35.77
CA ALA A 21 4.14 9.96 -35.42
C ALA A 21 5.02 9.35 -36.51
N LEU A 22 4.65 8.18 -37.04
CA LEU A 22 5.41 7.53 -38.11
C LEU A 22 5.37 8.33 -39.42
N ALA A 23 4.23 8.94 -39.76
CA ALA A 23 4.11 9.82 -40.91
C ALA A 23 5.01 11.07 -40.79
N ILE A 24 5.04 11.70 -39.61
CA ILE A 24 5.92 12.85 -39.33
C ILE A 24 7.38 12.42 -39.47
N VAL A 25 7.79 11.34 -38.81
CA VAL A 25 9.18 10.84 -38.87
C VAL A 25 9.61 10.46 -40.29
N ALA A 26 8.73 9.81 -41.06
CA ALA A 26 9.01 9.46 -42.46
C ALA A 26 9.16 10.70 -43.35
N THR A 27 8.33 11.73 -43.12
CA THR A 27 8.41 13.01 -43.84
C THR A 27 9.71 13.72 -43.52
N GLU A 28 10.08 13.81 -42.24
CA GLU A 28 11.34 14.41 -41.80
C GLU A 28 12.55 13.67 -42.38
N HIS A 29 12.55 12.33 -42.37
CA HIS A 29 13.63 11.53 -42.95
C HIS A 29 13.80 11.75 -44.47
N ALA A 30 12.68 11.87 -45.19
CA ALA A 30 12.70 12.18 -46.61
C ALA A 30 13.21 13.61 -46.90
N ILE A 31 13.01 14.55 -45.97
CA ILE A 31 13.51 15.92 -46.06
C ILE A 31 15.02 15.96 -45.75
N THR A 32 15.49 15.30 -44.69
CA THR A 32 16.89 15.34 -44.27
C THR A 32 17.85 14.67 -45.25
N THR A 33 17.37 13.74 -46.09
CA THR A 33 18.15 13.05 -47.13
C THR A 33 18.29 13.83 -48.44
N ARG A 34 17.56 14.94 -48.63
CA ARG A 34 17.58 15.75 -49.86
C ARG A 34 18.62 16.87 -49.80
N ALA A 35 19.17 17.23 -50.96
CA ALA A 35 20.16 18.32 -51.09
C ALA A 35 19.64 19.70 -50.63
N ILE A 36 18.33 19.95 -50.77
CA ILE A 36 17.63 21.18 -50.34
C ILE A 36 17.79 21.42 -48.83
N PHE A 37 17.94 20.35 -48.04
CA PHE A 37 18.13 20.43 -46.60
C PHE A 37 19.37 21.23 -46.20
N TYR A 38 20.44 21.14 -47.00
CA TYR A 38 21.70 21.83 -46.71
C TYR A 38 21.67 23.31 -47.10
N GLN A 39 20.75 23.70 -47.98
CA GLN A 39 20.64 25.05 -48.55
C GLN A 39 19.83 26.01 -47.66
N HIS A 40 18.92 25.50 -46.82
CA HIS A 40 18.06 26.32 -45.97
C HIS A 40 18.33 26.12 -44.47
N PRO A 41 18.80 27.14 -43.75
CA PRO A 41 19.13 27.02 -42.32
C PRO A 41 17.90 26.86 -41.40
N ALA A 42 16.69 27.13 -41.90
CA ALA A 42 15.45 26.97 -41.14
C ALA A 42 14.97 25.51 -41.05
N LEU A 43 15.33 24.65 -42.01
CA LEU A 43 14.85 23.26 -42.08
C LEU A 43 15.31 22.41 -40.88
N PRO A 44 16.58 22.46 -40.42
CA PRO A 44 16.99 21.77 -39.20
C PRO A 44 16.20 22.20 -37.95
N VAL A 45 15.82 23.48 -37.85
CA VAL A 45 15.03 24.00 -36.72
C VAL A 45 13.58 23.50 -36.79
N ALA A 46 13.00 23.42 -38.00
CA ALA A 46 11.68 22.85 -38.22
C ALA A 46 11.61 21.36 -37.84
N VAL A 47 12.60 20.55 -38.25
CA VAL A 47 12.69 19.13 -37.89
C VAL A 47 12.76 18.94 -36.36
N VAL A 48 13.57 19.78 -35.70
CA VAL A 48 13.70 19.77 -34.23
C VAL A 48 12.37 20.16 -33.58
N PHE A 49 11.67 21.16 -34.10
CA PHE A 49 10.37 21.59 -33.59
C PHE A 49 9.29 20.52 -33.75
N ASP A 50 9.20 19.89 -34.92
CA ASP A 50 8.20 18.85 -35.19
C ASP A 50 8.42 17.61 -34.31
N LEU A 51 9.68 17.21 -34.12
CA LEU A 51 10.02 16.09 -33.24
C LEU A 51 9.86 16.41 -31.75
N LEU A 52 10.27 17.59 -31.27
CA LEU A 52 10.29 17.90 -29.83
C LEU A 52 9.03 18.59 -29.30
N VAL A 53 8.21 19.17 -30.17
CA VAL A 53 6.99 19.90 -29.78
C VAL A 53 5.76 19.22 -30.35
N VAL A 54 5.70 18.99 -31.66
CA VAL A 54 4.49 18.47 -32.32
C VAL A 54 4.22 17.03 -31.92
N VAL A 55 5.21 16.13 -31.97
CA VAL A 55 5.04 14.72 -31.60
C VAL A 55 4.67 14.56 -30.11
N PRO A 56 5.35 15.21 -29.13
CA PRO A 56 4.94 15.16 -27.73
C PRO A 56 3.58 15.80 -27.44
N ALA A 57 3.20 16.86 -28.14
CA ALA A 57 1.86 17.46 -28.01
C ALA A 57 0.76 16.50 -28.51
N LEU A 58 1.00 15.82 -29.63
CA LEU A 58 0.10 14.77 -30.14
C LEU A 58 0.02 13.60 -29.15
N PHE A 59 1.15 13.18 -28.57
CA PHE A 59 1.18 12.13 -27.55
C PHE A 59 0.38 12.54 -26.31
N TYR A 60 0.53 13.79 -25.86
CA TYR A 60 -0.22 14.31 -24.73
C TYR A 60 -1.73 14.30 -24.98
N TRP A 61 -2.17 14.82 -26.12
CA TRP A 61 -3.59 15.01 -26.42
C TRP A 61 -4.31 13.70 -26.73
N LEU A 62 -3.65 12.78 -27.45
CA LEU A 62 -4.24 11.52 -27.89
C LEU A 62 -4.11 10.41 -26.84
N VAL A 63 -2.98 10.36 -26.12
CA VAL A 63 -2.66 9.27 -25.19
C VAL A 63 -2.78 9.76 -23.74
N VAL A 64 -1.90 10.64 -23.29
CA VAL A 64 -1.77 10.96 -21.85
C VAL A 64 -3.06 11.53 -21.25
N ARG A 65 -3.69 12.49 -21.91
CA ARG A 65 -4.98 13.08 -21.49
C ARG A 65 -6.12 12.07 -21.47
N ARG A 66 -6.12 11.13 -22.42
CA ARG A 66 -7.22 10.18 -22.63
C ARG A 66 -7.13 8.95 -21.71
N TYR A 67 -5.93 8.55 -21.32
CA TYR A 67 -5.69 7.43 -20.41
C TYR A 67 -5.36 7.87 -18.97
N GLY A 68 -5.34 9.17 -18.68
CA GLY A 68 -5.05 9.70 -17.34
C GLY A 68 -3.62 9.38 -16.86
N LEU A 69 -2.67 9.29 -17.79
CA LEU A 69 -1.29 8.95 -17.46
C LEU A 69 -0.59 10.12 -16.75
N PRO A 70 0.39 9.87 -15.87
CA PRO A 70 1.14 10.92 -15.22
C PRO A 70 1.94 11.72 -16.25
N LEU A 71 2.06 13.04 -16.03
CA LEU A 71 2.76 13.96 -16.95
C LEU A 71 4.24 13.57 -17.17
N SER A 72 4.83 12.77 -16.27
CA SER A 72 6.16 12.17 -16.45
C SER A 72 6.29 11.31 -17.71
N THR A 73 5.20 10.70 -18.18
CA THR A 73 5.19 9.93 -19.44
C THR A 73 5.40 10.81 -20.67
N VAL A 74 4.98 12.08 -20.63
CA VAL A 74 5.31 13.07 -21.69
C VAL A 74 6.80 13.36 -21.68
N GLY A 75 7.41 13.46 -20.50
CA GLY A 75 8.86 13.63 -20.36
C GLY A 75 9.65 12.49 -21.01
N ALA A 76 9.23 11.24 -20.81
CA ALA A 76 9.82 10.09 -21.47
C ALA A 76 9.67 10.14 -23.01
N ALA A 77 8.49 10.56 -23.50
CA ALA A 77 8.25 10.72 -24.93
C ALA A 77 9.13 11.83 -25.55
N VAL A 78 9.29 12.96 -24.86
CA VAL A 78 10.23 14.03 -25.25
C VAL A 78 11.67 13.50 -25.32
N GLY A 79 12.09 12.68 -24.34
CA GLY A 79 13.40 12.03 -24.35
C GLY A 79 13.61 11.12 -25.58
N ALA A 80 12.60 10.30 -25.91
CA ALA A 80 12.64 9.45 -27.11
C ALA A 80 12.69 10.26 -28.41
N CYS A 81 11.93 11.37 -28.49
CA CYS A 81 11.95 12.26 -29.66
C CYS A 81 13.29 12.99 -29.80
N LEU A 82 13.94 13.36 -28.70
CA LEU A 82 15.28 13.94 -28.72
C LEU A 82 16.32 12.93 -29.26
N ALA A 83 16.26 11.68 -28.80
CA ALA A 83 17.14 10.61 -29.30
C ALA A 83 16.93 10.37 -30.81
N LEU A 84 15.67 10.39 -31.25
CA LEU A 84 15.31 10.27 -32.66
C LEU A 84 15.83 11.45 -33.49
N ALA A 85 15.74 12.68 -32.97
CA ALA A 85 16.27 13.87 -33.64
C ALA A 85 17.80 13.82 -33.78
N PHE A 86 18.52 13.31 -32.78
CA PHE A 86 19.97 13.07 -32.86
C PHE A 86 20.36 12.04 -33.93
N TRP A 87 19.53 11.01 -34.14
CA TRP A 87 19.73 10.00 -35.17
C TRP A 87 19.40 10.52 -36.58
N LEU A 88 18.37 11.36 -36.70
CA LEU A 88 17.87 11.86 -37.99
C LEU A 88 18.69 13.03 -38.57
N LEU A 89 19.32 13.85 -37.72
CA LEU A 89 20.06 15.05 -38.13
C LEU A 89 21.56 14.81 -38.36
N PRO A 90 22.13 15.18 -39.53
CA PRO A 90 23.56 15.09 -39.80
C PRO A 90 24.40 15.90 -38.80
N ALA A 91 25.58 15.37 -38.43
CA ALA A 91 26.46 15.94 -37.39
C ALA A 91 26.80 17.43 -37.58
N SER A 92 26.80 17.92 -38.83
CA SER A 92 27.08 19.32 -39.19
C SER A 92 25.97 20.31 -38.82
N ARG A 93 24.74 19.86 -38.53
CA ARG A 93 23.57 20.71 -38.22
C ARG A 93 22.94 20.45 -36.85
N GLN A 94 23.63 19.71 -35.98
CA GLN A 94 23.14 19.38 -34.62
C GLN A 94 23.27 20.52 -33.59
N GLN A 95 23.63 21.74 -33.99
CA GLN A 95 23.77 22.87 -33.04
C GLN A 95 22.52 23.14 -32.17
N PRO A 96 21.27 23.11 -32.70
CA PRO A 96 20.08 23.28 -31.87
C PRO A 96 19.90 22.13 -30.87
N LEU A 97 20.24 20.90 -31.28
CA LEU A 97 20.13 19.70 -30.44
C LEU A 97 21.15 19.67 -29.30
N ARG A 98 22.36 20.20 -29.52
CA ARG A 98 23.40 20.27 -28.49
C ARG A 98 22.99 21.12 -27.28
N ALA A 99 22.20 22.18 -27.49
CA ALA A 99 21.66 22.99 -26.41
C ALA A 99 20.60 22.23 -25.59
N LEU A 100 19.81 21.35 -26.24
CA LEU A 100 18.77 20.55 -25.59
C LEU A 100 19.24 19.18 -25.07
N ALA A 101 20.47 18.76 -25.38
CA ALA A 101 21.03 17.48 -24.93
C ALA A 101 21.06 17.31 -23.40
N PHE A 102 21.12 18.43 -22.67
CA PHE A 102 21.10 18.44 -21.20
C PHE A 102 19.69 18.32 -20.61
N LEU A 103 18.64 18.52 -21.41
CA LEU A 103 17.26 18.56 -20.92
C LEU A 103 16.77 17.20 -20.38
N PRO A 104 17.04 16.05 -21.02
CA PRO A 104 16.69 14.74 -20.45
C PRO A 104 17.44 14.47 -19.15
N ALA A 105 18.74 14.78 -19.10
CA ALA A 105 19.55 14.61 -17.88
C ALA A 105 19.05 15.51 -16.74
N LEU A 106 18.58 16.72 -17.04
CA LEU A 106 17.97 17.63 -16.07
C LEU A 106 16.61 17.12 -15.57
N LEU A 107 15.78 16.56 -16.47
CA LEU A 107 14.49 15.96 -16.14
C LEU A 107 14.65 14.67 -15.32
N GLU A 108 15.58 13.79 -15.70
CA GLU A 108 15.94 12.60 -14.92
C GLU A 108 16.53 13.00 -13.56
N GLY A 109 17.41 14.00 -13.52
CA GLY A 109 17.92 14.56 -12.28
C GLY A 109 16.82 15.11 -11.36
N ALA A 110 15.86 15.85 -11.92
CA ALA A 110 14.70 16.35 -11.18
C ALA A 110 13.79 15.21 -10.69
N ALA A 111 13.58 14.17 -11.50
CA ALA A 111 12.81 12.99 -11.12
C ALA A 111 13.51 12.20 -9.99
N LEU A 112 14.82 12.01 -10.08
CA LEU A 112 15.64 11.38 -9.05
C LEU A 112 15.64 12.19 -7.76
N LEU A 113 15.75 13.52 -7.84
CA LEU A 113 15.64 14.41 -6.68
C LEU A 113 14.26 14.35 -6.03
N ALA A 114 13.18 14.34 -6.83
CA ALA A 114 11.83 14.18 -6.34
C ALA A 114 11.62 12.80 -5.68
N ALA A 115 12.15 11.73 -6.27
CA ALA A 115 12.13 10.38 -5.69
C ALA A 115 12.92 10.33 -4.38
N ALA A 116 14.11 10.92 -4.33
CA ALA A 116 14.93 11.01 -3.12
C ALA A 116 14.27 11.86 -2.02
N ALA A 117 13.54 12.93 -2.39
CA ALA A 117 12.79 13.74 -1.45
C ALA A 117 11.58 12.97 -0.88
N ARG A 118 10.86 12.20 -1.72
CA ARG A 118 9.76 11.32 -1.28
C ARG A 118 10.28 10.18 -0.39
N ALA A 119 11.41 9.57 -0.74
CA ALA A 119 12.06 8.55 0.07
C ALA A 119 12.50 9.11 1.43
N ARG A 120 13.08 10.31 1.47
CA ARG A 120 13.41 11.00 2.72
C ARG A 120 12.19 11.30 3.58
N ARG A 121 11.07 11.73 2.97
CA ARG A 121 9.80 11.95 3.71
C ARG A 121 9.27 10.63 4.29
N LEU A 122 9.26 9.56 3.49
CA LEU A 122 8.86 8.23 3.93
C LEU A 122 9.70 7.74 5.11
N TRP A 123 11.03 7.87 4.99
CA TRP A 123 11.96 7.44 6.03
C TRP A 123 11.78 8.20 7.34
N ARG A 124 11.59 9.53 7.27
CA ARG A 124 11.32 10.36 8.45
C ARG A 124 9.97 10.02 9.10
N ALA A 125 8.91 9.90 8.30
CA ALA A 125 7.57 9.55 8.79
C ALA A 125 7.55 8.17 9.46
N TYR A 126 8.24 7.20 8.85
CA TYR A 126 8.40 5.86 9.41
C TYR A 126 9.15 5.86 10.74
N HIS A 127 10.29 6.55 10.85
CA HIS A 127 11.05 6.61 12.09
C HIS A 127 10.28 7.29 13.22
N ALA A 128 9.58 8.39 12.92
CA ALA A 128 8.74 9.08 13.89
C ALA A 128 7.58 8.19 14.40
N ALA A 129 6.94 7.42 13.50
CA ALA A 129 5.84 6.52 13.87
C ALA A 129 6.32 5.29 14.65
N ARG A 130 7.53 4.78 14.37
CA ARG A 130 8.07 3.56 14.99
C ARG A 130 8.33 3.68 16.50
N GLU A 131 8.50 4.89 17.02
CA GLU A 131 8.60 5.11 18.47
C GLU A 131 7.29 4.78 19.20
N GLN A 132 6.14 4.95 18.52
CA GLN A 132 4.82 4.83 19.12
C GLN A 132 4.05 3.59 18.66
N LEU A 133 4.24 3.13 17.42
CA LEU A 133 3.50 2.03 16.80
C LEU A 133 4.40 0.82 16.47
N SER A 134 3.78 -0.33 16.16
CA SER A 134 4.51 -1.48 15.59
C SER A 134 4.92 -1.22 14.14
N TRP A 135 5.73 -2.11 13.56
CA TRP A 135 6.29 -1.96 12.21
C TRP A 135 5.21 -1.71 11.13
N GLY A 136 4.15 -2.53 11.10
CA GLY A 136 3.10 -2.46 10.09
C GLY A 136 2.37 -1.11 10.05
N PRO A 137 1.79 -0.64 11.16
CA PRO A 137 1.12 0.67 11.23
C PRO A 137 2.06 1.85 10.98
N SER A 138 3.31 1.78 11.43
CA SER A 138 4.32 2.82 11.15
C SER A 138 4.59 2.95 9.66
N LEU A 139 4.71 1.80 8.97
CA LEU A 139 4.87 1.73 7.53
C LEU A 139 3.59 2.14 6.80
N GLY A 140 2.42 1.80 7.34
CA GLY A 140 1.10 2.15 6.82
C GLY A 140 0.87 3.66 6.82
N LEU A 141 1.15 4.35 7.93
CA LEU A 141 1.08 5.80 8.01
C LEU A 141 2.08 6.49 7.06
N ALA A 142 3.29 5.94 6.95
CA ALA A 142 4.30 6.50 6.06
C ALA A 142 3.93 6.33 4.57
N LEU A 143 3.38 5.17 4.17
CA LEU A 143 2.94 4.92 2.80
C LEU A 143 1.59 5.58 2.46
N GLU A 144 0.69 5.76 3.43
CA GLU A 144 -0.53 6.57 3.26
C GLU A 144 -0.18 7.99 2.82
N GLN A 145 0.85 8.60 3.44
CA GLN A 145 1.31 9.95 3.12
C GLN A 145 1.93 10.08 1.71
N VAL A 146 2.42 8.98 1.12
CA VAL A 146 3.16 8.99 -0.15
C VAL A 146 2.32 8.46 -1.31
N LEU A 147 1.55 7.40 -1.09
CA LEU A 147 0.81 6.64 -2.10
C LEU A 147 -0.71 6.68 -1.90
N GLY A 148 -1.22 7.24 -0.79
CA GLY A 148 -2.64 7.23 -0.45
C GLY A 148 -3.16 5.83 -0.12
N LEU A 149 -4.45 5.59 -0.39
CA LEU A 149 -5.14 4.34 -0.07
C LEU A 149 -4.47 3.05 -0.64
N PRO A 150 -3.96 3.02 -1.89
CA PRO A 150 -3.23 1.85 -2.39
C PRO A 150 -2.01 1.46 -1.55
N GLY A 151 -1.31 2.45 -0.99
CA GLY A 151 -0.17 2.21 -0.10
C GLY A 151 -0.59 1.50 1.19
N VAL A 152 -1.74 1.86 1.74
CA VAL A 152 -2.26 1.25 2.97
C VAL A 152 -2.66 -0.21 2.76
N VAL A 153 -3.31 -0.52 1.65
CA VAL A 153 -3.67 -1.91 1.30
C VAL A 153 -2.43 -2.75 1.09
N LEU A 154 -1.43 -2.23 0.36
CA LEU A 154 -0.17 -2.94 0.13
C LEU A 154 0.57 -3.25 1.44
N VAL A 155 0.58 -2.31 2.39
CA VAL A 155 1.17 -2.55 3.71
C VAL A 155 0.39 -3.58 4.51
N ALA A 156 -0.94 -3.53 4.46
CA ALA A 156 -1.79 -4.52 5.13
C ALA A 156 -1.49 -5.93 4.62
N GLU A 157 -1.45 -6.13 3.29
CA GLU A 157 -1.09 -7.41 2.66
C GLU A 157 0.35 -7.83 3.01
N ALA A 158 1.32 -6.92 2.91
CA ALA A 158 2.71 -7.23 3.27
C ALA A 158 2.86 -7.59 4.76
N THR A 159 2.10 -6.95 5.64
CA THR A 159 2.07 -7.24 7.07
C THR A 159 1.42 -8.60 7.35
N MET A 160 0.31 -8.91 6.69
CA MET A 160 -0.34 -10.22 6.74
C MET A 160 0.64 -11.32 6.32
N LEU A 161 1.29 -11.18 5.16
CA LEU A 161 2.25 -12.16 4.67
C LEU A 161 3.46 -12.30 5.60
N ARG A 162 3.97 -11.19 6.15
CA ARG A 162 5.06 -11.21 7.13
C ARG A 162 4.67 -12.03 8.36
N TYR A 163 3.50 -11.80 8.93
CA TYR A 163 3.06 -12.57 10.10
C TYR A 163 2.75 -14.03 9.74
N ALA A 164 2.17 -14.32 8.57
CA ALA A 164 1.90 -15.69 8.13
C ALA A 164 3.17 -16.52 8.01
N VAL A 165 4.20 -15.96 7.37
CA VAL A 165 5.43 -16.70 7.00
C VAL A 165 6.51 -16.56 8.06
N LEU A 166 6.74 -15.37 8.60
CA LEU A 166 7.87 -15.11 9.51
C LEU A 166 7.44 -15.05 10.99
N GLY A 167 6.14 -15.08 11.29
CA GLY A 167 5.61 -15.00 12.66
C GLY A 167 6.00 -16.17 13.56
N TRP A 168 6.43 -17.30 12.98
CA TRP A 168 6.91 -18.48 13.69
C TRP A 168 8.21 -18.21 14.46
N TRP A 169 9.10 -17.41 13.88
CA TRP A 169 10.43 -17.10 14.43
C TRP A 169 10.54 -15.67 14.94
N ALA A 170 9.51 -14.85 14.73
CA ALA A 170 9.51 -13.47 15.19
C ALA A 170 9.39 -13.41 16.72
N PRO A 171 10.21 -12.57 17.39
CA PRO A 171 10.04 -12.32 18.81
C PRO A 171 8.78 -11.49 19.07
N VAL A 172 8.25 -11.60 20.29
CA VAL A 172 7.14 -10.75 20.75
C VAL A 172 7.59 -9.29 20.69
N GLU A 173 6.73 -8.42 20.15
CA GLU A 173 6.98 -6.99 19.98
C GLU A 173 6.80 -6.24 21.30
N ALA A 174 7.59 -6.61 22.31
CA ALA A 174 7.71 -5.93 23.59
C ALA A 174 8.58 -4.68 23.47
N ARG A 175 8.37 -3.71 24.35
CA ARG A 175 9.21 -2.51 24.47
C ARG A 175 9.93 -2.51 25.80
N PRO A 176 11.21 -2.06 25.86
CA PRO A 176 11.90 -1.83 27.12
C PRO A 176 11.06 -0.90 28.02
N ALA A 177 11.07 -1.16 29.33
CA ALA A 177 10.31 -0.42 30.34
C ALA A 177 8.77 -0.43 30.20
N HIS A 178 8.20 -1.34 29.39
CA HIS A 178 6.75 -1.54 29.29
C HIS A 178 6.35 -2.91 29.85
N ALA A 179 5.28 -2.95 30.66
CA ALA A 179 4.62 -4.21 31.02
C ALA A 179 3.77 -4.69 29.84
N ALA A 180 3.87 -5.97 29.49
CA ALA A 180 3.15 -6.57 28.38
C ALA A 180 2.02 -7.48 28.90
N PHE A 181 0.82 -7.30 28.39
CA PHE A 181 -0.35 -8.11 28.73
C PHE A 181 -0.86 -8.82 27.48
N SER A 182 -0.94 -10.14 27.53
CA SER A 182 -1.50 -10.96 26.46
C SER A 182 -3.02 -11.06 26.60
N GLY A 183 -3.69 -11.42 25.50
CA GLY A 183 -5.13 -11.70 25.47
C GLY A 183 -5.46 -12.93 24.62
N HIS A 184 -4.51 -13.85 24.45
CA HIS A 184 -4.67 -14.99 23.55
C HIS A 184 -4.40 -16.33 24.20
N CYS A 185 -3.69 -16.36 25.34
CA CYS A 185 -3.29 -17.59 26.00
C CYS A 185 -4.50 -18.29 26.63
N GLU A 186 -5.39 -17.55 27.29
CA GLU A 186 -6.53 -18.09 28.05
C GLU A 186 -7.87 -17.98 27.28
N SER A 187 -7.88 -17.28 26.15
CA SER A 187 -9.09 -17.01 25.36
C SER A 187 -9.64 -18.21 24.56
N GLY A 188 -8.85 -19.27 24.36
CA GLY A 188 -9.15 -20.34 23.40
C GLY A 188 -9.00 -19.94 21.92
N PHE A 189 -8.66 -18.68 21.62
CA PHE A 189 -8.54 -18.14 20.27
C PHE A 189 -7.59 -18.94 19.37
N VAL A 190 -6.41 -19.31 19.87
CA VAL A 190 -5.42 -20.07 19.09
C VAL A 190 -5.97 -21.43 18.66
N ALA A 191 -6.68 -22.13 19.56
CA ALA A 191 -7.32 -23.40 19.24
C ALA A 191 -8.40 -23.23 18.16
N LEU A 192 -9.26 -22.21 18.28
CA LEU A 192 -10.27 -21.90 17.27
C LEU A 192 -9.65 -21.61 15.90
N MET A 193 -8.59 -20.80 15.83
CA MET A 193 -7.90 -20.49 14.58
C MET A 193 -7.24 -21.74 13.97
N ALA A 194 -6.61 -22.59 14.80
CA ALA A 194 -6.00 -23.83 14.34
C ALA A 194 -7.04 -24.82 13.79
N THR A 195 -8.16 -25.02 14.50
CA THR A 195 -9.26 -25.86 14.04
C THR A 195 -9.89 -25.33 12.75
N ALA A 196 -10.17 -24.04 12.66
CA ALA A 196 -10.71 -23.41 11.45
C ALA A 196 -9.75 -23.57 10.26
N GLY A 197 -8.45 -23.33 10.47
CA GLY A 197 -7.42 -23.51 9.44
C GLY A 197 -7.33 -24.96 8.96
N PHE A 198 -7.33 -25.92 9.87
CA PHE A 198 -7.28 -27.34 9.54
C PHE A 198 -8.52 -27.80 8.78
N LEU A 199 -9.72 -27.41 9.25
CA LEU A 199 -10.97 -27.73 8.57
C LEU A 199 -11.02 -27.13 7.17
N THR A 200 -10.57 -25.88 7.01
CA THR A 200 -10.48 -25.21 5.70
C THR A 200 -9.62 -26.02 4.73
N LEU A 201 -8.50 -26.61 5.17
CA LEU A 201 -7.66 -27.44 4.30
C LEU A 201 -8.38 -28.71 3.82
N ILE A 202 -9.10 -29.40 4.72
CA ILE A 202 -9.89 -30.59 4.38
C ILE A 202 -11.00 -30.23 3.39
N GLU A 203 -11.77 -29.19 3.70
CA GLU A 203 -12.86 -28.70 2.84
C GLU A 203 -12.33 -28.30 1.46
N THR A 204 -11.17 -27.65 1.41
CA THR A 204 -10.54 -27.25 0.15
C THR A 204 -10.14 -28.44 -0.70
N ALA A 205 -9.58 -29.50 -0.10
CA ALA A 205 -9.24 -30.72 -0.83
C ALA A 205 -10.50 -31.38 -1.42
N ALA A 206 -11.56 -31.51 -0.62
CA ALA A 206 -12.84 -32.07 -1.09
C ALA A 206 -13.47 -31.20 -2.21
N ALA A 207 -13.54 -29.89 -2.00
CA ALA A 207 -14.11 -28.95 -2.96
C ALA A 207 -13.32 -28.92 -4.27
N HIS A 208 -11.99 -29.00 -4.21
CA HIS A 208 -11.15 -29.05 -5.41
C HIS A 208 -11.45 -30.28 -6.26
N LEU A 209 -11.61 -31.47 -5.65
CA LEU A 209 -11.95 -32.70 -6.38
C LEU A 209 -13.34 -32.63 -7.01
N VAL A 210 -14.34 -32.18 -6.24
CA VAL A 210 -15.73 -32.10 -6.71
C VAL A 210 -15.88 -31.05 -7.81
N VAL A 211 -15.41 -29.82 -7.58
CA VAL A 211 -15.51 -28.74 -8.58
C VAL A 211 -14.58 -29.02 -9.76
N GLY A 212 -13.42 -29.61 -9.52
CA GLY A 212 -12.43 -29.93 -10.55
C GLY A 212 -12.94 -30.94 -11.58
N HIS A 213 -13.86 -31.82 -11.18
CA HIS A 213 -14.53 -32.74 -12.10
C HIS A 213 -15.31 -32.02 -13.20
N TRP A 214 -15.96 -30.90 -12.87
CA TRP A 214 -16.82 -30.16 -13.81
C TRP A 214 -16.11 -28.94 -14.41
N HIS A 215 -15.32 -28.23 -13.60
CA HIS A 215 -14.75 -26.94 -13.95
C HIS A 215 -13.34 -26.74 -13.34
N PRO A 216 -12.28 -27.31 -13.96
CA PRO A 216 -10.93 -27.32 -13.39
C PRO A 216 -10.35 -25.94 -13.13
N VAL A 217 -10.66 -24.94 -13.97
CA VAL A 217 -10.23 -23.55 -13.73
C VAL A 217 -10.86 -22.96 -12.47
N ALA A 218 -12.14 -23.27 -12.21
CA ALA A 218 -12.81 -22.75 -11.01
C ALA A 218 -12.27 -23.42 -9.74
N ALA A 219 -11.96 -24.72 -9.82
CA ALA A 219 -11.33 -25.45 -8.73
C ALA A 219 -9.96 -24.85 -8.35
N ASN A 220 -9.14 -24.45 -9.31
CA ASN A 220 -7.85 -23.79 -9.05
C ASN A 220 -8.03 -22.45 -8.33
N TRP A 221 -8.95 -21.60 -8.77
CA TRP A 221 -9.24 -20.33 -8.11
C TRP A 221 -9.79 -20.53 -6.69
N LEU A 222 -10.68 -21.51 -6.51
CA LEU A 222 -11.21 -21.86 -5.18
C LEU A 222 -10.09 -22.31 -4.25
N THR A 223 -9.22 -23.21 -4.69
CA THR A 223 -8.06 -23.65 -3.91
C THR A 223 -7.13 -22.49 -3.56
N PHE A 224 -6.84 -21.61 -4.52
CA PHE A 224 -6.01 -20.43 -4.26
C PHE A 224 -6.62 -19.53 -3.17
N LEU A 225 -7.93 -19.25 -3.26
CA LEU A 225 -8.64 -18.41 -2.29
C LEU A 225 -8.68 -19.06 -0.90
N SER A 226 -8.87 -20.38 -0.83
CA SER A 226 -8.86 -21.11 0.44
C SER A 226 -7.47 -21.13 1.08
N LEU A 227 -6.41 -21.37 0.30
CA LEU A 227 -5.04 -21.31 0.82
C LEU A 227 -4.68 -19.90 1.30
N TYR A 228 -5.13 -18.86 0.58
CA TYR A 228 -5.01 -17.48 1.06
C TYR A 228 -5.75 -17.25 2.39
N THR A 229 -6.93 -17.84 2.56
CA THR A 229 -7.69 -17.78 3.82
C THR A 229 -6.94 -18.45 4.96
N VAL A 230 -6.31 -19.61 4.72
CA VAL A 230 -5.46 -20.28 5.72
C VAL A 230 -4.27 -19.40 6.10
N LEU A 231 -3.60 -18.77 5.13
CA LEU A 231 -2.54 -17.81 5.41
C LEU A 231 -3.04 -16.64 6.27
N LEU A 232 -4.28 -16.16 6.04
CA LEU A 232 -4.86 -15.07 6.80
C LEU A 232 -5.10 -15.47 8.26
N LEU A 233 -5.60 -16.69 8.51
CA LEU A 233 -5.78 -17.23 9.86
C LEU A 233 -4.45 -17.36 10.60
N VAL A 234 -3.41 -17.87 9.93
CA VAL A 234 -2.06 -18.00 10.49
C VAL A 234 -1.48 -16.62 10.80
N ALA A 235 -1.57 -15.67 9.86
CA ALA A 235 -1.14 -14.28 10.06
C ALA A 235 -1.83 -13.64 11.26
N HIS A 236 -3.14 -13.79 11.36
CA HIS A 236 -3.95 -13.23 12.44
C HIS A 236 -3.54 -13.80 13.80
N THR A 237 -3.34 -15.12 13.85
CA THR A 237 -2.86 -15.82 15.06
C THR A 237 -1.51 -15.28 15.51
N HIS A 238 -0.54 -15.17 14.59
CA HIS A 238 0.78 -14.62 14.91
C HIS A 238 0.71 -13.14 15.30
N ALA A 239 -0.11 -12.35 14.63
CA ALA A 239 -0.24 -10.93 14.94
C ALA A 239 -0.75 -10.73 16.37
N VAL A 240 -1.80 -11.46 16.77
CA VAL A 240 -2.34 -11.43 18.12
C VAL A 240 -1.29 -11.92 19.15
N ARG A 241 -0.57 -13.00 18.84
CA ARG A 241 0.47 -13.55 19.73
C ARG A 241 1.64 -12.60 19.95
N LEU A 242 2.07 -11.94 18.87
CA LEU A 242 3.29 -11.13 18.86
C LEU A 242 3.06 -9.66 19.21
N CYS A 243 1.80 -9.19 19.20
CA CYS A 243 1.44 -7.81 19.52
C CYS A 243 0.61 -7.72 20.81
N PRO A 244 1.22 -7.91 22.00
CA PRO A 244 0.52 -7.74 23.28
C PRO A 244 0.12 -6.28 23.50
N LEU A 245 -0.81 -6.06 24.43
CA LEU A 245 -1.06 -4.73 24.98
C LEU A 245 0.16 -4.30 25.81
N LEU A 246 0.62 -3.06 25.63
CA LEU A 246 1.76 -2.52 26.35
C LEU A 246 1.35 -1.38 27.27
N LEU A 247 1.70 -1.48 28.54
CA LEU A 247 1.56 -0.42 29.52
C LEU A 247 2.95 0.16 29.84
N GLY A 248 3.18 1.39 29.39
CA GLY A 248 4.38 2.15 29.71
C GLY A 248 4.18 3.11 30.90
N PRO A 249 5.22 3.89 31.25
CA PRO A 249 5.12 4.90 32.30
C PRO A 249 4.17 6.04 31.93
N GLN A 250 4.21 6.52 30.68
CA GLN A 250 3.42 7.68 30.24
C GLN A 250 2.23 7.33 29.33
N ALA A 251 2.27 6.18 28.67
CA ALA A 251 1.29 5.83 27.64
C ALA A 251 0.82 4.37 27.75
N LEU A 252 -0.44 4.15 27.40
CA LEU A 252 -1.04 2.84 27.17
C LEU A 252 -1.13 2.62 25.65
N VAL A 253 -0.49 1.56 25.15
CA VAL A 253 -0.53 1.16 23.75
C VAL A 253 -1.35 -0.12 23.63
N VAL A 254 -2.59 0.03 23.18
CA VAL A 254 -3.50 -1.08 22.95
C VAL A 254 -3.30 -1.61 21.54
N ARG A 255 -3.03 -2.91 21.43
CA ARG A 255 -2.87 -3.62 20.17
C ARG A 255 -3.66 -4.92 20.23
N VAL A 256 -4.53 -5.15 19.25
CA VAL A 256 -5.25 -6.41 19.06
C VAL A 256 -4.88 -6.92 17.68
N GLY A 257 -3.75 -7.64 17.62
CA GLY A 257 -3.11 -8.04 16.37
C GLY A 257 -2.77 -6.83 15.47
N PHE A 258 -3.00 -6.98 14.17
CA PHE A 258 -2.96 -5.86 13.22
C PHE A 258 -4.34 -5.23 12.97
N ALA A 259 -5.40 -5.70 13.66
CA ALA A 259 -6.76 -5.25 13.41
C ALA A 259 -7.05 -3.92 14.10
N TRP A 260 -6.74 -3.76 15.39
CA TRP A 260 -7.04 -2.53 16.13
C TRP A 260 -5.84 -2.05 16.91
N GLN A 261 -5.53 -0.76 16.76
CA GLN A 261 -4.42 -0.13 17.47
C GLN A 261 -4.73 1.29 17.91
N VAL A 262 -4.33 1.63 19.13
CA VAL A 262 -4.39 2.99 19.66
C VAL A 262 -3.32 3.19 20.72
N ALA A 263 -2.69 4.36 20.72
CA ALA A 263 -1.82 4.81 21.80
C ALA A 263 -2.46 6.02 22.48
N VAL A 264 -2.63 5.95 23.80
CA VAL A 264 -3.23 7.03 24.59
C VAL A 264 -2.35 7.37 25.79
N PRO A 265 -2.36 8.63 26.26
CA PRO A 265 -1.75 8.97 27.53
C PRO A 265 -2.36 8.15 28.66
N ARG A 266 -1.52 7.63 29.54
CA ARG A 266 -1.95 6.78 30.65
C ARG A 266 -2.92 7.50 31.59
N ALA A 267 -2.72 8.80 31.81
CA ALA A 267 -3.61 9.63 32.63
C ALA A 267 -5.01 9.85 32.01
N ALA A 268 -5.18 9.58 30.72
CA ALA A 268 -6.43 9.82 30.00
C ALA A 268 -7.31 8.57 29.87
N VAL A 269 -6.97 7.47 30.55
CA VAL A 269 -7.69 6.19 30.45
C VAL A 269 -7.99 5.62 31.83
N VAL A 270 -9.22 5.15 31.99
CA VAL A 270 -9.67 4.37 33.16
C VAL A 270 -10.03 2.97 32.67
N ALA A 271 -9.57 1.95 33.38
CA ALA A 271 -9.93 0.56 33.11
C ALA A 271 -10.88 0.03 34.19
N ALA A 272 -11.88 -0.74 33.78
CA ALA A 272 -12.77 -1.46 34.67
C ALA A 272 -12.90 -2.92 34.21
N ALA A 273 -12.98 -3.84 35.17
CA ALA A 273 -13.33 -5.22 34.89
C ALA A 273 -14.81 -5.30 34.51
N ILE A 274 -15.12 -6.09 33.49
CA ILE A 274 -16.49 -6.36 33.05
C ILE A 274 -16.69 -7.86 32.90
N SER A 275 -17.90 -8.34 33.15
CA SER A 275 -18.26 -9.75 32.94
C SER A 275 -19.09 -9.95 31.67
N GLU A 276 -19.71 -8.88 31.17
CA GLU A 276 -20.56 -8.90 29.99
C GLU A 276 -20.09 -7.88 28.97
N ALA A 277 -20.35 -8.18 27.70
CA ALA A 277 -20.06 -7.25 26.62
C ALA A 277 -20.93 -6.00 26.76
N PRO A 278 -20.34 -4.79 26.65
CA PRO A 278 -21.12 -3.56 26.70
C PRO A 278 -22.10 -3.52 25.52
N ALA A 279 -23.28 -2.93 25.77
CA ALA A 279 -24.28 -2.73 24.74
C ALA A 279 -23.67 -2.01 23.50
N PRO A 280 -24.01 -2.44 22.28
CA PRO A 280 -23.51 -1.78 21.07
C PRO A 280 -23.86 -0.30 21.07
N ALA A 281 -22.84 0.55 20.96
CA ALA A 281 -22.98 2.00 20.86
C ALA A 281 -21.99 2.53 19.82
N ALA A 282 -22.31 3.68 19.20
CA ALA A 282 -21.45 4.28 18.18
C ALA A 282 -20.03 4.57 18.71
N ASP A 283 -19.96 5.03 19.97
CA ASP A 283 -18.75 5.39 20.70
C ASP A 283 -18.02 4.21 21.37
N THR A 284 -18.53 2.98 21.22
CA THR A 284 -17.97 1.77 21.82
C THR A 284 -17.44 0.82 20.74
N LEU A 285 -16.16 0.46 20.86
CA LEU A 285 -15.55 -0.60 20.06
C LEU A 285 -15.32 -1.83 20.94
N ASN A 286 -15.88 -2.97 20.54
CA ASN A 286 -15.54 -4.25 21.15
C ASN A 286 -14.47 -4.93 20.29
N ALA A 287 -13.20 -4.78 20.69
CA ALA A 287 -12.08 -5.38 19.98
C ALA A 287 -11.85 -6.86 20.38
N ALA A 288 -12.43 -7.34 21.48
CA ALA A 288 -12.39 -8.76 21.85
C ALA A 288 -13.08 -9.67 20.81
N LYS A 289 -14.01 -9.13 20.00
CA LYS A 289 -14.59 -9.83 18.85
C LYS A 289 -13.55 -10.37 17.86
N VAL A 290 -12.43 -9.67 17.71
CA VAL A 290 -11.32 -10.10 16.84
C VAL A 290 -10.64 -11.37 17.36
N LEU A 291 -10.75 -11.62 18.66
CA LEU A 291 -10.26 -12.80 19.36
C LEU A 291 -11.34 -13.88 19.49
N LEU A 292 -12.56 -13.62 18.99
CA LEU A 292 -13.75 -14.47 19.19
C LEU A 292 -14.02 -14.74 20.68
N ALA A 293 -13.64 -13.80 21.56
CA ALA A 293 -13.76 -13.92 23.00
C ALA A 293 -14.73 -12.86 23.56
N SER A 294 -15.37 -13.18 24.68
CA SER A 294 -16.15 -12.22 25.47
C SER A 294 -15.21 -11.23 26.15
N PRO A 295 -15.43 -9.91 26.05
CA PRO A 295 -14.52 -8.94 26.66
C PRO A 295 -14.59 -9.02 28.20
N ASN A 296 -13.45 -8.82 28.86
CA ASN A 296 -13.33 -8.82 30.32
C ASN A 296 -12.77 -7.50 30.91
N VAL A 297 -12.33 -6.58 30.05
CA VAL A 297 -11.87 -5.25 30.44
C VAL A 297 -12.53 -4.19 29.56
N LEU A 298 -13.02 -3.12 30.18
CA LEU A 298 -13.51 -1.93 29.51
C LEU A 298 -12.57 -0.76 29.78
N LEU A 299 -11.96 -0.24 28.72
CA LEU A 299 -11.25 1.04 28.77
C LEU A 299 -12.21 2.17 28.45
N THR A 300 -12.23 3.19 29.29
CA THR A 300 -12.95 4.44 29.05
C THR A 300 -11.95 5.58 28.95
N PHE A 301 -11.98 6.29 27.83
CA PHE A 301 -11.10 7.42 27.57
C PHE A 301 -11.74 8.73 28.02
N ALA A 302 -10.92 9.65 28.54
CA ALA A 302 -11.36 10.98 28.98
C ALA A 302 -11.96 11.82 27.83
N ALA A 303 -11.39 11.68 26.63
CA ALA A 303 -11.87 12.29 25.40
C ALA A 303 -11.99 11.21 24.29
N PRO A 304 -12.78 11.45 23.23
CA PRO A 304 -12.84 10.54 22.09
C PRO A 304 -11.47 10.36 21.44
N VAL A 305 -11.08 9.12 21.18
CA VAL A 305 -9.80 8.76 20.55
C VAL A 305 -10.03 8.03 19.23
N VAL A 306 -9.12 8.23 18.28
CA VAL A 306 -9.16 7.55 16.98
C VAL A 306 -8.38 6.25 17.08
N VAL A 307 -9.08 5.13 16.95
CA VAL A 307 -8.49 3.80 16.86
C VAL A 307 -8.23 3.48 15.39
N ALA A 308 -6.99 3.13 15.07
CA ALA A 308 -6.61 2.64 13.75
C ALA A 308 -7.10 1.19 13.57
N GLY A 309 -7.78 0.95 12.46
CA GLY A 309 -8.38 -0.31 12.08
C GLY A 309 -7.66 -1.00 10.92
N PRO A 310 -8.17 -2.17 10.46
CA PRO A 310 -7.59 -2.88 9.32
C PRO A 310 -7.78 -2.06 8.03
N TYR A 311 -6.85 -2.22 7.07
CA TYR A 311 -6.88 -1.57 5.76
C TYR A 311 -7.08 -0.04 5.79
N GLY A 312 -6.56 0.64 6.82
CA GLY A 312 -6.63 2.11 6.94
C GLY A 312 -7.95 2.65 7.49
N THR A 313 -8.87 1.77 7.89
CA THR A 313 -10.09 2.21 8.57
C THR A 313 -9.73 2.92 9.88
N ARG A 314 -10.55 3.90 10.27
CA ARG A 314 -10.37 4.67 11.50
C ARG A 314 -11.71 4.78 12.20
N ARG A 315 -11.72 4.56 13.52
CA ARG A 315 -12.94 4.65 14.32
C ARG A 315 -12.71 5.52 15.54
N THR A 316 -13.51 6.56 15.68
CA THR A 316 -13.49 7.42 16.87
C THR A 316 -14.37 6.79 17.94
N VAL A 317 -13.78 6.46 19.09
CA VAL A 317 -14.45 5.81 20.22
C VAL A 317 -14.10 6.48 21.53
N ARG A 318 -15.00 6.36 22.51
CA ARG A 318 -14.75 6.75 23.91
C ARG A 318 -14.58 5.53 24.81
N ARG A 319 -15.08 4.37 24.38
CA ARG A 319 -15.02 3.11 25.10
C ARG A 319 -14.43 2.01 24.22
N LEU A 320 -13.49 1.25 24.77
CA LEU A 320 -12.85 0.12 24.09
C LEU A 320 -12.91 -1.11 25.00
N ALA A 321 -13.68 -2.11 24.60
CA ALA A 321 -13.78 -3.37 25.30
C ALA A 321 -12.74 -4.37 24.75
N LEU A 322 -12.01 -5.00 25.65
CA LEU A 322 -10.86 -5.87 25.40
C LEU A 322 -11.02 -7.20 26.13
N TYR A 323 -10.30 -8.20 25.66
CA TYR A 323 -10.01 -9.41 26.42
C TYR A 323 -8.52 -9.41 26.77
N LEU A 324 -8.21 -9.62 28.04
CA LEU A 324 -6.84 -9.80 28.55
C LEU A 324 -6.79 -11.08 29.39
N ASP A 325 -5.68 -11.82 29.32
CA ASP A 325 -5.51 -13.06 30.08
C ASP A 325 -5.45 -12.76 31.59
N GLN A 326 -4.87 -11.62 31.98
CA GLN A 326 -4.73 -11.17 33.38
C GLN A 326 -5.37 -9.78 33.59
N PRO A 327 -6.71 -9.68 33.64
CA PRO A 327 -7.40 -8.39 33.69
C PRO A 327 -7.15 -7.62 34.99
N GLN A 328 -7.08 -8.31 36.14
CA GLN A 328 -6.89 -7.68 37.45
C GLN A 328 -5.48 -7.11 37.62
N GLU A 329 -4.47 -7.85 37.16
CA GLU A 329 -3.07 -7.37 37.18
C GLU A 329 -2.92 -6.12 36.31
N PHE A 330 -3.54 -6.10 35.13
CA PHE A 330 -3.55 -4.93 34.27
C PHE A 330 -4.21 -3.71 34.93
N ILE A 331 -5.40 -3.88 35.52
CA ILE A 331 -6.13 -2.78 36.17
C ILE A 331 -5.34 -2.23 37.36
N GLY A 332 -4.79 -3.11 38.20
CA GLY A 332 -3.94 -2.71 39.33
C GLY A 332 -2.67 -1.99 38.85
N ALA A 333 -2.00 -2.54 37.83
CA ALA A 333 -0.82 -1.93 37.25
C ALA A 333 -1.12 -0.55 36.67
N LEU A 334 -2.29 -0.33 36.05
CA LEU A 334 -2.72 0.96 35.50
C LEU A 334 -2.97 2.00 36.60
N ALA A 335 -3.61 1.61 37.70
CA ALA A 335 -3.92 2.49 38.82
C ALA A 335 -2.68 2.89 39.64
N GLY A 336 -1.73 1.96 39.85
CA GLY A 336 -0.61 2.12 40.80
C GLY A 336 0.44 3.20 40.47
N SER A 337 0.37 3.88 39.32
CA SER A 337 1.25 5.03 39.01
C SER A 337 0.52 6.35 38.84
N ALA A 338 -0.81 6.39 39.02
CA ALA A 338 -1.56 7.64 39.05
C ALA A 338 -1.41 8.38 40.39
N SER A 339 -0.80 7.71 41.39
CA SER A 339 -0.60 8.17 42.77
C SER A 339 0.85 8.53 43.12
N ALA A 340 1.74 8.67 42.13
CA ALA A 340 3.13 9.12 42.30
C ALA A 340 3.38 10.32 41.38
#